data_AF-A0A2Z3I129-F1
#
_entry.id   AF-A0A2Z3I129-F1
#
_cell.length_a   1.000
_cell.length_b   1.000
_cell.length_c   1.000
_cell.angle_alpha   90.00
_cell.angle_beta   90.00
_cell.angle_gamma   90.00
#
_symmetry.space_group_name_H-M   'P 1'
#
loop_
_entity.id
_entity.type
_entity.pdbx_description
1 polymer ?
#
loop_
_entity_poly.entity_id
_entity_poly.type
_entity_poly.pdbx_seq_one_letter_code
_entity_poly.pdbx_strand_id
1 'polypeptide(L)'
;MTDPPKAFSTFYRDAFLPEHQQPLNVALHIFGTLAGLAWIAATLAAPGFWKLAVVLFPVIHGAPGLIGHRLVERSDAVGDARWRRRDYPAWLFILANHRLTAERLVIAPVAALARGLRIAG
;
A
#
# COMPACT_ATOMS: atom_id res chain seq x y z
N MET A 1 4.92 28.69 9.40
CA MET A 1 6.07 27.85 8.98
C MET A 1 5.49 26.49 8.64
N THR A 2 5.55 26.09 7.37
CA THR A 2 5.17 24.74 6.95
C THR A 2 6.32 23.82 7.26
N ASP A 3 6.08 22.75 8.02
CA ASP A 3 7.09 21.72 8.26
C ASP A 3 7.68 21.24 6.91
N PRO A 4 8.98 20.96 6.84
CA PRO A 4 9.57 20.38 5.63
C PRO A 4 8.83 19.08 5.27
N PRO A 5 8.68 18.77 3.97
CA PRO A 5 8.01 17.54 3.55
C PRO A 5 8.68 16.35 4.23
N LYS A 6 7.91 15.58 5.01
CA LYS A 6 8.43 14.39 5.69
C LYS A 6 9.01 13.44 4.65
N ALA A 7 10.27 13.04 4.85
CA ALA A 7 10.91 12.07 3.99
C ALA A 7 10.07 10.78 3.93
N PHE A 8 9.98 10.16 2.74
CA PHE A 8 9.20 8.94 2.55
C PHE A 8 9.61 7.84 3.54
N SER A 9 10.90 7.68 3.81
CA SER A 9 11.42 6.69 4.76
C SER A 9 10.88 6.88 6.19
N THR A 10 10.83 8.13 6.67
CA THR A 10 10.26 8.47 7.97
C THR A 10 8.76 8.17 8.01
N PHE A 11 8.01 8.61 6.99
CA PHE A 11 6.59 8.29 6.88
C PHE A 11 6.35 6.77 6.88
N TYR A 12 7.12 6.04 6.06
CA TYR A 12 6.95 4.60 5.90
C TYR A 12 7.20 3.85 7.21
N ARG A 13 8.30 4.18 7.90
CA ARG A 13 8.70 3.50 9.14
C ARG A 13 7.85 3.92 10.34
N ASP A 14 7.56 5.20 10.48
CA ASP A 14 7.07 5.76 11.76
C ASP A 14 5.54 5.96 11.77
N ALA A 15 4.89 6.01 10.61
CA ALA A 15 3.44 6.15 10.51
C ALA A 15 2.79 4.97 9.77
N PHE A 16 3.31 4.61 8.59
CA PHE A 16 2.67 3.60 7.75
C PHE A 16 2.79 2.20 8.35
N LEU A 17 4.01 1.69 8.60
CA LEU A 17 4.19 0.32 9.10
C LEU A 17 3.46 0.07 10.43
N PRO A 18 3.52 0.95 11.45
CA PRO A 18 2.80 0.74 12.71
C PRO A 18 1.28 0.60 12.55
N GLU A 19 0.69 1.19 11.51
CA GLU A 19 -0.73 1.06 11.19
C GLU A 19 -1.09 -0.25 10.44
N HIS A 20 -0.11 -1.08 10.06
CA HIS A 20 -0.29 -2.28 9.23
C HIS A 20 0.38 -3.51 9.85
N GLN A 21 -0.07 -3.92 11.03
CA GLN A 21 0.48 -5.05 11.78
C GLN A 21 -0.28 -6.36 11.49
N GLN A 22 -1.59 -6.27 11.31
CA GLN A 22 -2.46 -7.42 11.10
C GLN A 22 -2.25 -8.04 9.71
N PRO A 23 -1.98 -9.36 9.62
CA PRO A 23 -1.72 -10.04 8.34
C PRO A 23 -2.86 -9.88 7.32
N LEU A 24 -4.12 -9.90 7.78
CA LEU A 24 -5.28 -9.70 6.90
C LEU A 24 -5.30 -8.29 6.28
N ASN A 25 -5.00 -7.26 7.07
CA ASN A 25 -4.93 -5.90 6.54
C ASN A 25 -3.82 -5.80 5.49
N VAL A 26 -2.62 -6.33 5.80
CA VAL A 26 -1.50 -6.35 4.85
C VAL A 26 -1.86 -7.09 3.57
N ALA A 27 -2.52 -8.25 3.66
CA ALA A 27 -2.96 -9.01 2.49
C ALA A 27 -3.93 -8.22 1.61
N LEU A 28 -4.86 -7.46 2.20
CA LEU A 28 -5.78 -6.60 1.46
C LEU A 28 -5.09 -5.42 0.78
N HIS A 29 -4.05 -4.84 1.40
CA HIS A 29 -3.22 -3.81 0.75
C HIS A 29 -2.41 -4.37 -0.42
N ILE A 30 -1.84 -5.57 -0.27
CA ILE A 30 -1.16 -6.29 -1.35
C ILE A 30 -2.13 -6.55 -2.50
N PHE A 31 -3.31 -7.10 -2.19
CA PHE A 31 -4.35 -7.37 -3.18
C PHE A 31 -4.75 -6.09 -3.93
N GLY A 32 -5.03 -4.99 -3.23
CA GLY A 32 -5.37 -3.71 -3.85
C GLY A 32 -4.25 -3.17 -4.74
N THR A 33 -2.99 -3.29 -4.31
CA THR A 33 -1.82 -2.87 -5.10
C THR A 33 -1.72 -3.65 -6.41
N LEU A 34 -1.79 -4.98 -6.34
CA LEU A 34 -1.72 -5.85 -7.52
C LEU A 34 -2.91 -5.63 -8.46
N ALA A 35 -4.12 -5.50 -7.92
CA ALA A 35 -5.32 -5.18 -8.68
C ALA A 35 -5.20 -3.83 -9.38
N GLY A 36 -4.65 -2.81 -8.70
CA GLY A 36 -4.39 -1.50 -9.28
C GLY A 36 -3.38 -1.55 -10.44
N LEU A 37 -2.31 -2.33 -10.31
CA LEU A 37 -1.33 -2.52 -11.41
C LEU A 37 -1.96 -3.25 -12.61
N ALA A 38 -2.72 -4.32 -12.36
CA ALA A 38 -3.45 -5.03 -13.41
C ALA A 38 -4.48 -4.12 -14.10
N TRP A 39 -5.15 -3.26 -13.34
CA TRP A 39 -6.10 -2.29 -13.86
C TRP A 39 -5.46 -1.25 -14.78
N ILE A 40 -4.28 -0.73 -14.42
CA ILE A 40 -3.51 0.17 -15.30
C ILE A 40 -3.16 -0.55 -16.60
N ALA A 41 -2.65 -1.78 -16.54
CA ALA A 41 -2.31 -2.55 -17.73
C ALA A 41 -3.53 -2.78 -18.65
N ALA A 42 -4.68 -3.18 -18.08
CA ALA A 42 -5.93 -3.35 -18.81
C ALA A 42 -6.42 -2.05 -19.45
N THR A 43 -6.27 -0.93 -18.76
CA THR A 43 -6.65 0.40 -19.25
C THR A 43 -5.83 0.82 -20.47
N LEU A 44 -4.52 0.61 -20.41
CA LEU A 44 -3.61 0.95 -21.51
C LEU A 44 -3.89 0.10 -22.75
N ALA A 45 -4.42 -1.12 -22.57
CA ALA A 45 -4.79 -2.01 -23.66
C ALA A 45 -6.14 -1.66 -24.34
N ALA A 46 -6.95 -0.76 -23.77
CA ALA A 46 -8.29 -0.42 -24.26
C ALA A 46 -8.44 1.11 -24.52
N PRO A 47 -8.11 1.59 -25.74
CA PRO A 47 -8.23 2.99 -26.10
C PRO A 47 -9.67 3.50 -25.93
N GLY A 48 -9.84 4.60 -25.19
CA GLY A 48 -11.16 5.19 -24.88
C GLY A 48 -11.67 4.90 -23.46
N PHE A 49 -11.10 3.91 -22.77
CA PHE A 49 -11.48 3.57 -21.39
C PHE A 49 -10.74 4.38 -20.32
N TRP A 50 -9.72 5.14 -20.72
CA TRP A 50 -8.79 5.83 -19.81
C TRP A 50 -9.47 6.75 -18.78
N LYS A 51 -10.55 7.44 -19.16
CA LYS A 51 -11.28 8.34 -18.25
C LYS A 51 -11.91 7.58 -17.09
N LEU A 52 -12.61 6.48 -17.39
CA LEU A 52 -13.23 5.64 -16.38
C LEU A 52 -12.17 4.94 -15.53
N ALA A 53 -11.08 4.51 -16.15
CA ALA A 53 -9.99 3.88 -15.46
C ALA A 53 -9.31 4.77 -14.41
N VAL A 54 -9.05 6.05 -14.74
CA VAL A 54 -8.48 7.02 -13.79
C VAL A 54 -9.40 7.22 -12.59
N VAL A 55 -10.72 7.30 -12.83
CA VAL A 55 -11.72 7.47 -11.76
C VAL A 55 -11.81 6.25 -10.85
N LEU A 56 -11.71 5.03 -11.42
CA LEU A 56 -11.83 3.80 -10.65
C LEU A 56 -10.53 3.35 -9.98
N PHE A 57 -9.38 3.88 -10.40
CA PHE A 57 -8.09 3.48 -9.83
C PHE A 57 -8.02 3.63 -8.30
N PRO A 58 -8.40 4.76 -7.68
CA PRO A 58 -8.38 4.89 -6.21
C PRO A 58 -9.26 3.86 -5.50
N VAL A 59 -10.38 3.46 -6.12
CA VAL A 59 -11.29 2.45 -5.57
C VAL A 59 -10.64 1.08 -5.64
N ILE A 60 -10.16 0.67 -6.81
CA ILE A 60 -9.55 -0.65 -7.03
C ILE A 60 -8.27 -0.81 -6.21
N HIS A 61 -7.44 0.23 -6.17
CA HIS A 61 -6.17 0.21 -5.46
C HIS A 61 -6.34 0.39 -3.95
N GLY A 62 -7.13 1.38 -3.52
CA GLY A 62 -7.17 1.83 -2.12
C GLY A 62 -8.29 1.20 -1.27
N ALA A 63 -9.46 0.91 -1.85
CA ALA A 63 -10.60 0.44 -1.07
C ALA A 63 -10.35 -0.89 -0.34
N PRO A 64 -9.67 -1.90 -0.92
CA PRO A 64 -9.37 -3.14 -0.21
C PRO A 64 -8.60 -2.90 1.10
N GLY A 65 -7.54 -2.10 1.06
CA GLY A 65 -6.76 -1.74 2.24
C GLY A 65 -7.55 -0.94 3.27
N LEU A 66 -8.43 -0.02 2.83
CA LEU A 66 -9.32 0.73 3.72
C LEU A 66 -10.34 -0.19 4.43
N ILE A 67 -10.85 -1.19 3.73
CA ILE A 67 -11.71 -2.23 4.32
C ILE A 67 -10.93 -3.00 5.38
N GLY A 68 -9.68 -3.41 5.08
CA GLY A 68 -8.81 -4.09 6.03
C GLY A 68 -8.61 -3.30 7.32
N HIS A 69 -8.32 -2.00 7.19
CA HIS A 69 -8.24 -1.10 8.34
C HIS A 69 -9.51 -1.11 9.20
N ARG A 70 -10.69 -0.99 8.59
CA ARG A 70 -11.95 -0.98 9.32
C ARG A 70 -12.28 -2.32 10.01
N LEU A 71 -11.83 -3.43 9.43
CA LEU A 71 -12.10 -4.77 9.94
C LEU A 71 -11.17 -5.17 11.09
N VAL A 72 -9.87 -4.90 10.96
CA VAL A 72 -8.86 -5.49 11.89
C VAL A 72 -7.85 -4.49 12.46
N GLU A 73 -7.78 -3.25 11.98
CA GLU A 73 -6.82 -2.23 12.41
C GLU A 73 -7.53 -0.90 12.65
N ARG A 74 -8.44 -0.86 13.63
CA ARG A 74 -9.15 0.38 13.99
C ARG A 74 -8.23 1.31 14.79
N SER A 75 -8.41 2.61 14.64
CA SER A 75 -7.60 3.62 15.34
C SER A 75 -8.47 4.79 15.75
N ASP A 76 -8.52 5.09 17.04
CA ASP A 76 -9.24 6.27 17.55
C ASP A 76 -8.56 7.57 17.14
N ALA A 77 -7.23 7.56 16.97
CA ALA A 77 -6.43 8.72 16.60
C ALA A 77 -6.64 9.16 15.15
N VAL A 78 -6.82 8.21 14.22
CA VAL A 78 -7.01 8.48 12.78
C VAL A 78 -8.49 8.36 12.37
N GLY A 79 -9.27 7.64 13.16
CA GLY A 79 -10.66 7.28 12.88
C GLY A 79 -10.80 6.17 11.84
N ASP A 80 -11.99 5.57 11.79
CA ASP A 80 -12.28 4.47 10.86
C ASP A 80 -12.36 4.93 9.39
N ALA A 81 -12.67 6.21 9.15
CA ALA A 81 -12.80 6.78 7.82
C ALA A 81 -11.45 7.31 7.29
N ARG A 82 -10.45 6.43 7.22
CA ARG A 82 -9.05 6.79 6.89
C ARG A 82 -8.87 7.48 5.54
N TRP A 83 -9.81 7.35 4.62
CA TRP A 83 -9.80 8.08 3.34
C TRP A 83 -9.97 9.60 3.48
N ARG A 84 -10.42 10.09 4.64
CA ARG A 84 -10.58 11.53 4.93
C ARG A 84 -9.35 12.17 5.58
N ARG A 85 -8.32 11.38 5.95
CA ARG A 85 -7.15 11.90 6.67
C ARG A 85 -6.36 12.88 5.81
N ARG A 86 -5.75 13.89 6.45
CA ARG A 86 -5.00 14.98 5.80
C ARG A 86 -3.62 15.24 6.41
N ASP A 87 -3.23 14.43 7.37
CA ASP A 87 -1.95 14.49 8.08
C ASP A 87 -0.75 14.11 7.19
N TYR A 88 -1.00 13.39 6.10
CA TYR A 88 -0.01 13.08 5.06
C TYR A 88 -0.61 13.19 3.65
N PRO A 89 0.19 13.58 2.63
CA PRO A 89 -0.23 13.53 1.23
C PRO A 89 -0.65 12.12 0.77
N ALA A 90 -1.74 12.03 0.00
CA ALA A 90 -2.28 10.76 -0.50
C ALA A 90 -1.27 9.90 -1.29
N TRP A 91 -0.37 10.55 -2.04
CA TRP A 91 0.63 9.85 -2.85
C TRP A 91 1.64 9.05 -2.01
N LEU A 92 1.92 9.47 -0.76
CA LEU A 92 2.78 8.72 0.15
C LEU A 92 2.19 7.35 0.48
N PHE A 93 0.88 7.28 0.70
CA PHE A 93 0.19 6.00 0.95
C PHE A 93 0.22 5.08 -0.27
N ILE A 94 0.06 5.63 -1.48
CA ILE A 94 0.18 4.85 -2.72
C ILE A 94 1.58 4.24 -2.83
N LEU A 95 2.64 5.03 -2.63
CA LEU A 95 4.02 4.53 -2.66
C LEU A 95 4.29 3.51 -1.56
N ALA A 96 3.77 3.74 -0.34
CA ALA A 96 3.95 2.82 0.77
C ALA A 96 3.25 1.48 0.56
N ASN A 97 2.06 1.46 -0.06
CA ASN A 97 1.39 0.22 -0.46
C ASN A 97 2.25 -0.60 -1.44
N HIS A 98 2.88 0.07 -2.42
CA HIS A 98 3.77 -0.59 -3.37
C HIS A 98 5.05 -1.08 -2.70
N ARG A 99 5.64 -0.28 -1.80
CA ARG A 99 6.81 -0.67 -1.02
C ARG A 99 6.53 -1.89 -0.14
N LEU A 100 5.41 -1.89 0.59
CA LEU A 100 4.96 -3.01 1.41
C LEU A 100 4.79 -4.27 0.56
N THR A 101 4.14 -4.14 -0.60
CA THR A 101 3.94 -5.26 -1.53
C THR A 101 5.27 -5.84 -2.01
N ALA A 102 6.22 -5.00 -2.43
CA ALA A 102 7.54 -5.44 -2.86
C ALA A 102 8.32 -6.12 -1.71
N GLU A 103 8.24 -5.57 -0.49
CA GLU A 103 8.89 -6.17 0.68
C GLU A 103 8.37 -7.57 0.98
N ARG A 104 7.05 -7.77 0.94
CA ARG A 104 6.42 -9.05 1.29
C ARG A 104 6.54 -10.11 0.20
N LEU A 105 6.44 -9.73 -1.07
CA LEU A 105 6.39 -10.70 -2.17
C LEU A 105 7.74 -10.94 -2.86
N VAL A 106 8.67 -9.99 -2.78
CA VAL A 106 9.94 -10.06 -3.52
C VAL A 106 11.13 -10.05 -2.57
N ILE A 107 11.26 -9.01 -1.74
CA ILE A 107 12.50 -8.77 -0.98
C ILE A 107 12.66 -9.79 0.17
N ALA A 108 11.63 -10.00 0.99
CA ALA A 108 11.73 -10.91 2.13
C ALA A 108 11.94 -12.39 1.71
N PRO A 109 11.23 -12.92 0.70
CA PRO A 109 11.49 -14.26 0.19
C PRO A 109 12.90 -14.44 -0.38
N VAL A 110 13.39 -13.48 -1.19
CA VAL A 110 14.74 -13.53 -1.77
C VAL A 110 15.81 -13.52 -0.67
N ALA A 111 15.65 -12.67 0.34
CA ALA A 111 16.59 -12.60 1.46
C ALA A 111 16.58 -13.89 2.32
N ALA A 112 15.42 -14.53 2.48
CA ALA A 112 15.30 -15.81 3.19
C ALA A 112 16.00 -16.94 2.42
N LEU A 113 15.79 -17.02 1.11
CA LEU A 113 16.47 -17.99 0.24
C LEU A 113 18.00 -17.81 0.29
N ALA A 114 18.48 -16.57 0.16
CA ALA A 114 19.91 -16.26 0.21
C ALA A 114 20.56 -16.63 1.55
N ARG A 115 19.85 -16.46 2.68
CA ARG A 115 20.32 -16.92 3.99
C ARG A 115 20.35 -18.44 4.09
N GLY A 116 19.34 -19.13 3.58
CA GLY A 116 19.29 -20.59 3.57
C GLY A 116 20.45 -21.21 2.80
N LEU A 117 20.79 -20.65 1.63
CA LEU A 117 21.92 -21.11 0.81
C LEU A 117 23.28 -20.89 1.49
N ARG A 118 23.45 -19.82 2.29
CA ARG A 118 24.70 -19.54 3.03
C ARG A 118 24.93 -20.46 4.23
N ILE A 119 23.88 -21.04 4.81
CA ILE A 119 24.00 -21.97 5.95
C ILE A 119 24.31 -23.40 5.47
N ALA A 120 24.02 -23.70 4.21
CA ALA A 120 24.15 -25.04 3.63
C ALA A 120 25.47 -25.30 2.87
N GLY A 121 26.40 -24.32 2.81
CA GLY A 121 27.71 -24.45 2.16
C GLY A 121 28.84 -24.11 3.10
#